data_AF-A0A7I9VL23-F1
#
_entry.id   AF-A0A7I9VL23-F1
#
_cell.length_a   1.000
_cell.length_b   1.000
_cell.length_c   1.000
_cell.angle_alpha   90.00
_cell.angle_beta   90.00
_cell.angle_gamma   90.00
#
_symmetry.space_group_name_H-M   'P 1'
#
loop_
_entity.id
_entity.type
_entity.pdbx_description
1 polymer ?
#
loop_
_entity_poly.entity_id
_entity_poly.type
_entity_poly.pdbx_seq_one_letter_code
_entity_poly.pdbx_strand_id
1 'polypeptide(L)'
;MPLLPLRRPTLLAGLALVLALAAVPPAWAAARSRVKAPAARPPTAPAGPYCSGEYADDLAALSAKAREFEQQQRPYTYCIRSTAVYECPSYAPDGSLRRTRRKVAAHGTGFGYRQQAGETLLVTNDHVAEWPAVTSEEHPVEDVPSGCKRVSDALRIVENESDAYERDDVPLARVVADPALDVAVLKAKGALPVVPWKIGHSAALRERNAVDVRGFPLGVLRANNVGKVVSAYDHDEEKDWDHDDFVVDALLSPGNSGSPVFAISCRTGEFELVGVYHAGYAKGAALNVVVGVDQLRDLLTTLKRAKPAARTDPAAALDPGERAALLASARGADEPFFPFGGLVAAVRARGDGALLFELMAKDFPVQGGPALVLEDLPAAGSFGQLGRVWAGNRQGLRLVDHAALDGEGQALAAKLLDALRRDALLAARHRAAARHGMASRERFHEVTRLERSLRRSAGSRQDLAQASVDMAERLCPGTADAPGTLADALALPPAVARGGAPATAAAAP
;
A
#
# COMPACT_ATOMS: atom_id res chain seq x y z
N MET A 1 -52.22 13.78 -22.31
CA MET A 1 -53.27 14.68 -21.82
C MET A 1 -54.40 14.72 -22.83
N PRO A 2 -55.66 14.91 -22.42
CA PRO A 2 -56.19 14.78 -21.05
C PRO A 2 -56.58 13.28 -20.84
N LEU A 3 -57.64 12.81 -20.16
CA LEU A 3 -58.62 13.37 -19.20
C LEU A 3 -58.98 12.30 -18.12
N LEU A 4 -59.88 12.67 -17.22
CA LEU A 4 -60.69 11.88 -16.27
C LEU A 4 -62.14 12.43 -16.37
N PRO A 5 -63.21 11.99 -15.65
CA PRO A 5 -63.34 11.16 -14.43
C PRO A 5 -64.23 9.89 -14.71
N LEU A 6 -65.00 9.19 -13.85
CA LEU A 6 -65.60 9.40 -12.52
C LEU A 6 -65.62 8.16 -11.60
N ARG A 7 -65.57 8.45 -10.29
CA ARG A 7 -66.30 7.87 -9.12
C ARG A 7 -66.40 6.36 -8.87
N ARG A 8 -66.07 6.00 -7.62
CA ARG A 8 -66.53 4.80 -6.88
C ARG A 8 -68.06 4.87 -6.60
N PRO A 9 -68.67 3.76 -6.14
CA PRO A 9 -68.97 3.72 -4.70
C PRO A 9 -68.44 2.46 -3.98
N THR A 10 -68.51 2.50 -2.65
CA THR A 10 -68.11 1.45 -1.70
C THR A 10 -69.24 0.47 -1.39
N LEU A 11 -68.91 -0.77 -1.03
CA LEU A 11 -69.68 -1.56 -0.04
C LEU A 11 -68.74 -2.52 0.71
N LEU A 12 -69.10 -2.88 1.95
CA LEU A 12 -68.28 -3.70 2.83
C LEU A 12 -68.79 -5.15 2.92
N ALA A 13 -67.85 -6.10 2.80
CA ALA A 13 -67.84 -7.36 3.52
C ALA A 13 -66.38 -7.87 3.58
N GLY A 14 -65.90 -8.53 4.63
CA GLY A 14 -66.60 -8.88 5.86
C GLY A 14 -66.29 -10.31 6.32
N LEU A 15 -65.01 -10.66 6.53
CA LEU A 15 -64.64 -11.93 7.14
C LEU A 15 -63.44 -11.74 8.06
N ALA A 16 -63.61 -12.09 9.34
CA ALA A 16 -62.53 -12.14 10.32
C ALA A 16 -61.99 -13.57 10.40
N LEU A 17 -60.67 -13.72 10.43
CA LEU A 17 -60.01 -14.97 10.80
C LEU A 17 -59.31 -14.79 12.14
N VAL A 18 -59.81 -15.44 13.17
CA VAL A 18 -59.19 -15.46 14.50
C VAL A 18 -58.10 -16.53 14.50
N LEU A 19 -56.85 -16.13 14.74
CA LEU A 19 -55.80 -17.03 15.22
C LEU A 19 -55.37 -16.58 16.62
N ALA A 20 -55.21 -17.55 17.51
CA ALA A 20 -54.78 -17.36 18.89
C ALA A 20 -53.76 -18.45 19.28
N LEU A 21 -53.08 -18.24 20.41
CA LEU A 21 -51.98 -19.04 20.96
C LEU A 21 -50.66 -18.95 20.15
N ALA A 22 -49.47 -18.94 20.77
CA ALA A 22 -49.13 -18.95 22.20
C ALA A 22 -47.94 -18.00 22.51
N ALA A 23 -47.78 -17.62 23.77
CA ALA A 23 -46.67 -16.78 24.24
C ALA A 23 -45.35 -17.57 24.38
N VAL A 24 -44.21 -16.88 24.18
CA VAL A 24 -42.86 -17.44 24.28
C VAL A 24 -42.26 -17.21 25.68
N PRO A 25 -41.78 -18.25 26.39
CA PRO A 25 -40.92 -18.08 27.56
C PRO A 25 -39.44 -17.93 27.15
N PRO A 26 -38.68 -16.95 27.69
CA PRO A 26 -37.27 -16.76 27.37
C PRO A 26 -36.36 -17.71 28.16
N ALA A 27 -35.94 -18.82 27.52
CA ALA A 27 -35.04 -19.81 28.13
C ALA A 27 -33.57 -19.65 27.67
N TRP A 28 -32.88 -18.59 28.14
CA TRP A 28 -31.42 -18.47 27.97
C TRP A 28 -30.67 -19.42 28.93
N ALA A 29 -30.71 -20.72 28.61
CA ALA A 29 -29.82 -21.71 29.22
C ALA A 29 -28.39 -21.55 28.66
N ALA A 30 -27.39 -21.53 29.54
CA ALA A 30 -26.00 -21.28 29.16
C ALA A 30 -25.37 -22.47 28.40
N ALA A 31 -25.45 -22.42 27.06
CA ALA A 31 -24.79 -23.37 26.17
C ALA A 31 -23.25 -23.20 26.22
N ARG A 32 -22.60 -23.83 27.20
CA ARG A 32 -21.13 -23.96 27.24
C ARG A 32 -20.65 -24.66 25.98
N SER A 33 -20.02 -23.93 25.07
CA SER A 33 -19.38 -24.48 23.89
C SER A 33 -18.26 -25.43 24.32
N ARG A 34 -18.43 -26.73 24.03
CA ARG A 34 -17.34 -27.69 24.14
C ARG A 34 -16.32 -27.36 23.05
N VAL A 35 -15.23 -26.70 23.44
CA VAL A 35 -14.06 -26.52 22.57
C VAL A 35 -13.59 -27.90 22.13
N LYS A 36 -13.81 -28.22 20.86
CA LYS A 36 -13.36 -29.47 20.26
C LYS A 36 -11.83 -29.41 20.20
N ALA A 37 -11.16 -30.24 21.00
CA ALA A 37 -9.70 -30.28 21.04
C ALA A 37 -9.12 -30.43 19.61
N PRO A 38 -8.01 -29.75 19.29
CA PRO A 38 -7.42 -29.85 17.95
C PRO A 38 -7.09 -31.31 17.65
N ALA A 39 -7.47 -31.78 16.46
CA ALA A 39 -7.16 -33.13 16.04
C ALA A 39 -5.64 -33.30 15.99
N ALA A 40 -5.14 -34.42 16.51
CA ALA A 40 -3.71 -34.69 16.52
C ALA A 40 -3.15 -34.63 15.09
N ARG A 41 -2.07 -33.87 14.90
CA ARG A 41 -1.39 -33.74 13.61
C ARG A 41 -0.99 -35.15 13.15
N PRO A 42 -1.34 -35.60 11.94
CA PRO A 42 -1.00 -36.94 11.48
C PRO A 42 0.53 -37.09 11.50
N PRO A 43 1.06 -38.31 11.79
CA PRO A 43 2.49 -38.52 11.90
C PRO A 43 3.19 -38.10 10.61
N THR A 44 4.25 -37.31 10.73
CA THR A 44 5.11 -36.96 9.60
C THR A 44 5.67 -38.23 8.97
N ALA A 45 5.40 -38.42 7.68
CA ALA A 45 6.10 -39.42 6.89
C ALA A 45 7.62 -39.19 7.03
N PRO A 46 8.44 -40.27 7.04
CA PRO A 46 9.88 -40.11 7.09
C PRO A 46 10.33 -39.24 5.91
N ALA A 47 11.13 -38.21 6.20
CA ALA A 47 11.63 -37.31 5.17
C ALA A 47 12.39 -38.13 4.11
N GLY A 48 12.02 -37.94 2.84
CA GLY A 48 12.70 -38.58 1.73
C GLY A 48 14.16 -38.11 1.60
N PRO A 49 14.97 -38.78 0.76
CA PRO A 49 16.24 -38.19 0.36
C PRO A 49 16.00 -36.78 -0.22
N TYR A 50 16.93 -35.87 0.04
CA TYR A 50 16.85 -34.44 -0.32
C TYR A 50 15.80 -33.60 0.42
N CYS A 51 15.13 -34.13 1.46
CA CYS A 51 14.16 -33.37 2.25
C CYS A 51 14.70 -32.99 3.64
N SER A 52 15.05 -31.70 3.82
CA SER A 52 15.42 -31.13 5.13
C SER A 52 14.35 -30.19 5.73
N GLY A 53 13.20 -30.04 5.08
CA GLY A 53 12.08 -29.18 5.50
C GLY A 53 10.76 -29.56 4.80
N GLU A 54 9.85 -28.59 4.63
CA GLU A 54 8.59 -28.79 3.87
C GLU A 54 8.83 -28.88 2.36
N TYR A 55 9.86 -28.19 1.84
CA TYR A 55 10.32 -28.27 0.46
C TYR A 55 11.69 -28.93 0.33
N ALA A 56 11.94 -29.58 -0.81
CA ALA A 56 13.15 -30.34 -1.08
C ALA A 56 14.34 -29.47 -1.50
N ASP A 57 15.55 -29.95 -1.24
CA ASP A 57 16.83 -29.31 -1.58
C ASP A 57 17.36 -29.72 -2.97
N ASP A 58 16.65 -30.60 -3.68
CA ASP A 58 17.01 -31.09 -5.02
C ASP A 58 15.77 -31.50 -5.85
N LEU A 59 15.81 -31.32 -7.18
CA LEU A 59 14.71 -31.71 -8.06
C LEU A 59 14.54 -33.24 -8.18
N ALA A 60 15.56 -34.03 -7.81
CA ALA A 60 15.46 -35.49 -7.72
C ALA A 60 14.36 -35.98 -6.77
N ALA A 61 13.87 -35.14 -5.85
CA ALA A 61 12.73 -35.44 -4.97
C ALA A 61 11.36 -35.48 -5.68
N LEU A 62 11.24 -34.96 -6.91
CA LEU A 62 9.99 -34.99 -7.67
C LEU A 62 9.58 -36.44 -7.96
N SER A 63 8.36 -36.83 -7.63
CA SER A 63 7.87 -38.21 -7.81
C SER A 63 7.82 -38.62 -9.28
N ALA A 64 7.99 -39.91 -9.57
CA ALA A 64 7.92 -40.43 -10.94
C ALA A 64 6.58 -40.09 -11.64
N LYS A 65 5.47 -40.18 -10.89
CA LYS A 65 4.13 -39.77 -11.35
C LYS A 65 4.06 -38.29 -11.71
N ALA A 66 4.65 -37.41 -10.91
CA ALA A 66 4.67 -35.97 -11.23
C ALA A 66 5.55 -35.66 -12.46
N ARG A 67 6.69 -36.35 -12.62
CA ARG A 67 7.54 -36.24 -13.84
C ARG A 67 6.79 -36.66 -15.10
N GLU A 68 6.12 -37.81 -15.07
CA GLU A 68 5.33 -38.33 -16.19
C GLU A 68 4.18 -37.39 -16.54
N PHE A 69 3.46 -36.89 -15.53
CA PHE A 69 2.38 -35.92 -15.71
C PHE A 69 2.87 -34.61 -16.36
N GLU A 70 4.02 -34.07 -15.94
CA GLU A 70 4.61 -32.87 -16.56
C GLU A 70 4.97 -33.08 -18.04
N GLN A 71 5.49 -34.26 -18.41
CA GLN A 71 5.82 -34.59 -19.80
C GLN A 71 4.58 -34.66 -20.71
N GLN A 72 3.39 -34.84 -20.14
CA GLN A 72 2.11 -34.94 -20.86
C GLN A 72 1.26 -33.66 -20.75
N GLN A 73 1.63 -32.73 -19.86
CA GLN A 73 0.81 -31.57 -19.51
C GLN A 73 0.84 -30.47 -20.58
N ARG A 74 -0.33 -29.87 -20.85
CA ARG A 74 -0.41 -28.72 -21.77
C ARG A 74 0.22 -27.47 -21.16
N PRO A 75 0.95 -26.64 -21.94
CA PRO A 75 1.52 -25.40 -21.45
C PRO A 75 0.46 -24.48 -20.82
N TYR A 76 0.69 -24.09 -19.57
CA TYR A 76 -0.14 -23.16 -18.80
C TYR A 76 0.55 -21.81 -18.55
N THR A 77 1.76 -21.62 -19.11
CA THR A 77 2.50 -20.37 -19.17
C THR A 77 2.44 -19.79 -20.57
N TYR A 78 2.40 -18.46 -20.66
CA TYR A 78 2.09 -17.69 -21.86
C TYR A 78 3.02 -16.49 -22.00
N CYS A 79 3.45 -16.19 -23.23
CA CYS A 79 4.13 -14.92 -23.54
C CYS A 79 3.06 -13.82 -23.53
N ILE A 80 3.20 -12.84 -22.65
CA ILE A 80 2.33 -11.66 -22.60
C ILE A 80 3.04 -10.53 -23.32
N ARG A 81 2.42 -10.06 -24.41
CA ARG A 81 2.80 -8.82 -25.09
C ARG A 81 1.95 -7.69 -24.54
N SER A 82 2.63 -6.72 -23.93
CA SER A 82 2.07 -5.46 -23.48
C SER A 82 2.46 -4.38 -24.47
N THR A 83 1.51 -3.60 -24.97
CA THR A 83 1.80 -2.52 -25.94
C THR A 83 1.12 -1.23 -25.52
N ALA A 84 1.83 -0.11 -25.65
CA ALA A 84 1.29 1.22 -25.37
C ALA A 84 1.57 2.18 -26.53
N VAL A 85 0.69 3.17 -26.68
CA VAL A 85 0.90 4.33 -27.54
C VAL A 85 0.95 5.58 -26.67
N TYR A 86 2.02 6.33 -26.83
CA TYR A 86 2.26 7.60 -26.16
C TYR A 86 2.11 8.76 -27.15
N GLU A 87 1.51 9.85 -26.71
CA GLU A 87 1.48 11.13 -27.43
C GLU A 87 2.48 12.09 -26.77
N CYS A 88 3.56 12.36 -27.49
CA CYS A 88 4.66 13.24 -27.06
C CYS A 88 4.42 14.67 -27.59
N PRO A 89 4.23 15.67 -26.71
CA PRO A 89 4.20 17.07 -27.12
C PRO A 89 5.62 17.58 -27.46
N SER A 90 5.73 18.46 -28.45
CA SER A 90 6.98 19.19 -28.73
C SER A 90 6.68 20.54 -29.37
N TYR A 91 7.54 21.53 -29.12
CA TYR A 91 7.46 22.83 -29.78
C TYR A 91 8.34 22.84 -31.03
N ALA A 92 7.80 23.36 -32.13
CA ALA A 92 8.56 23.63 -33.33
C ALA A 92 9.20 25.04 -33.30
N PRO A 93 10.14 25.37 -34.20
CA PRO A 93 10.83 26.66 -34.21
C PRO A 93 9.91 27.89 -34.41
N ASP A 94 8.69 27.68 -34.87
CA ASP A 94 7.62 28.68 -35.02
C ASP A 94 6.75 28.84 -33.76
N GLY A 95 7.07 28.12 -32.67
CA GLY A 95 6.28 28.08 -31.43
C GLY A 95 5.03 27.18 -31.51
N SER A 96 4.76 26.53 -32.64
CA SER A 96 3.60 25.64 -32.77
C SER A 96 3.77 24.36 -31.96
N LEU A 97 2.71 23.94 -31.27
CA LEU A 97 2.67 22.68 -30.54
C LEU A 97 2.43 21.52 -31.52
N ARG A 98 3.45 20.70 -31.71
CA ARG A 98 3.37 19.42 -32.42
C ARG A 98 3.14 18.29 -31.44
N ARG A 99 2.58 17.19 -31.95
CA ARG A 99 2.27 15.97 -31.20
C ARG A 99 2.69 14.77 -32.03
N THR A 100 3.64 13.99 -31.53
CA THR A 100 4.15 12.78 -32.18
C THR A 100 3.70 11.56 -31.41
N ARG A 101 3.15 10.55 -32.08
CA ARG A 101 2.81 9.28 -31.44
C ARG A 101 3.96 8.30 -31.52
N ARG A 102 4.30 7.67 -30.40
CA ARG A 102 5.26 6.55 -30.30
C ARG A 102 4.51 5.30 -29.85
N LYS A 103 4.69 4.16 -30.53
CA LYS A 103 4.21 2.84 -30.09
C LYS A 103 5.40 2.11 -29.47
N VAL A 104 5.20 1.55 -28.28
CA VAL A 104 6.16 0.67 -27.60
C VAL A 104 5.54 -0.70 -27.34
N ALA A 105 6.39 -1.69 -27.14
CA ALA A 105 6.02 -3.04 -26.74
C ALA A 105 6.98 -3.53 -25.65
N ALA A 106 6.46 -4.31 -24.71
CA ALA A 106 7.23 -5.07 -23.74
C ALA A 106 6.71 -6.51 -23.71
N HIS A 107 7.59 -7.46 -23.40
CA HIS A 107 7.25 -8.86 -23.25
C HIS A 107 7.46 -9.30 -21.80
N GLY A 108 6.55 -10.12 -21.31
CA GLY A 108 6.60 -10.76 -20.01
C GLY A 108 6.00 -12.15 -20.06
N THR A 109 5.96 -12.81 -18.92
CA THR A 109 5.32 -14.11 -18.73
C THR A 109 4.02 -13.94 -17.96
N GLY A 110 3.02 -14.77 -18.24
CA GLY A 110 1.97 -15.01 -17.27
C GLY A 110 1.49 -16.45 -17.29
N PHE A 111 0.71 -16.84 -16.29
CA PHE A 111 0.23 -18.21 -16.15
C PHE A 111 -1.25 -18.27 -15.77
N GLY A 112 -1.98 -19.21 -16.37
CA GLY A 112 -3.36 -19.47 -15.98
C GLY A 112 -3.41 -20.12 -14.59
N TYR A 113 -4.23 -19.61 -13.67
CA TYR A 113 -4.36 -20.19 -12.32
C TYR A 113 -5.79 -20.61 -11.95
N ARG A 114 -6.82 -20.04 -12.59
CA ARG A 114 -8.22 -20.36 -12.33
C ARG A 114 -9.07 -20.14 -13.58
N GLN A 115 -9.90 -21.12 -13.94
CA GLN A 115 -10.99 -20.94 -14.90
C GLN A 115 -12.27 -20.54 -14.14
N GLN A 116 -13.04 -19.60 -14.69
CA GLN A 116 -14.28 -19.11 -14.10
C GLN A 116 -15.24 -18.64 -15.19
N ALA A 117 -16.49 -19.13 -15.18
CA ALA A 117 -17.55 -18.74 -16.13
C ALA A 117 -17.20 -18.87 -17.63
N GLY A 118 -16.28 -19.78 -18.00
CA GLY A 118 -15.81 -19.96 -19.37
C GLY A 118 -14.68 -19.00 -19.80
N GLU A 119 -14.21 -18.17 -18.87
CA GLU A 119 -13.03 -17.31 -19.02
C GLU A 119 -11.87 -17.88 -18.18
N THR A 120 -10.62 -17.53 -18.52
CA THR A 120 -9.44 -17.94 -17.75
C THR A 120 -8.79 -16.73 -17.11
N LEU A 121 -8.48 -16.85 -15.82
CA LEU A 121 -7.73 -15.85 -15.06
C LEU A 121 -6.25 -16.23 -15.06
N LEU A 122 -5.42 -15.26 -15.44
CA LEU A 122 -3.97 -15.36 -15.50
C LEU A 122 -3.34 -14.48 -14.41
N VAL A 123 -2.16 -14.84 -13.93
CA VAL A 123 -1.28 -13.99 -13.12
C VAL A 123 -0.09 -13.54 -13.96
N THR A 124 0.36 -12.31 -13.77
CA THR A 124 1.63 -11.73 -14.25
C THR A 124 2.03 -10.58 -13.31
N ASN A 125 3.11 -9.85 -13.58
CA ASN A 125 3.46 -8.67 -12.78
C ASN A 125 2.65 -7.43 -13.13
N ASP A 126 2.60 -6.47 -12.21
CA ASP A 126 1.97 -5.17 -12.46
C ASP A 126 2.76 -4.38 -13.51
N HIS A 127 4.09 -4.35 -13.41
CA HIS A 127 4.96 -3.67 -14.39
C HIS A 127 4.96 -4.30 -15.80
N VAL A 128 4.48 -5.55 -15.94
CA VAL A 128 4.21 -6.18 -17.26
C VAL A 128 2.82 -5.79 -17.76
N ALA A 129 1.85 -5.76 -16.85
CA ALA A 129 0.45 -5.49 -17.16
C ALA A 129 0.15 -4.01 -17.41
N GLU A 130 0.85 -3.07 -16.79
CA GLU A 130 0.52 -1.64 -16.77
C GLU A 130 1.68 -0.76 -17.26
N TRP A 131 1.33 0.40 -17.82
CA TRP A 131 2.28 1.39 -18.36
C TRP A 131 2.08 2.73 -17.65
N PRO A 132 3.13 3.56 -17.40
CA PRO A 132 2.95 4.84 -16.74
C PRO A 132 2.03 5.77 -17.55
N ALA A 133 1.16 6.51 -16.85
CA ALA A 133 0.19 7.42 -17.50
C ALA A 133 0.88 8.60 -18.22
N VAL A 134 2.01 9.05 -17.67
CA VAL A 134 2.94 10.01 -18.27
C VAL A 134 4.36 9.53 -17.99
N THR A 135 5.25 9.56 -18.97
CA THR A 135 6.67 9.22 -18.79
C THR A 135 7.41 10.29 -17.99
N SER A 136 8.34 9.88 -17.14
CA SER A 136 9.17 10.78 -16.31
C SER A 136 10.55 10.16 -16.04
N GLU A 137 11.42 10.87 -15.32
CA GLU A 137 12.70 10.31 -14.87
C GLU A 137 12.53 9.20 -13.82
N GLU A 138 11.47 9.28 -13.01
CA GLU A 138 11.06 8.26 -12.05
C GLU A 138 10.36 7.07 -12.73
N HIS A 139 9.61 7.35 -13.80
CA HIS A 139 8.82 6.39 -14.58
C HIS A 139 9.25 6.40 -16.05
N PRO A 140 10.48 5.94 -16.37
CA PRO A 140 10.99 5.90 -17.73
C PRO A 140 10.30 4.81 -18.56
N VAL A 141 10.23 5.03 -19.86
CA VAL A 141 9.84 4.03 -20.86
C VAL A 141 10.88 4.06 -21.97
N GLU A 142 11.39 2.89 -22.35
CA GLU A 142 12.40 2.77 -23.40
C GLU A 142 11.88 3.36 -24.73
N ASP A 143 12.75 4.09 -25.42
CA ASP A 143 12.44 4.89 -26.61
C ASP A 143 11.29 5.92 -26.49
N VAL A 144 10.84 6.30 -25.28
CA VAL A 144 9.84 7.37 -25.08
C VAL A 144 10.39 8.46 -24.15
N PRO A 145 10.58 9.70 -24.64
CA PRO A 145 11.02 10.83 -23.82
C PRO A 145 10.10 11.11 -22.63
N SER A 146 10.63 11.72 -21.56
CA SER A 146 9.83 12.23 -20.45
C SER A 146 8.78 13.27 -20.92
N GLY A 147 7.62 13.29 -20.26
CA GLY A 147 6.51 14.21 -20.57
C GLY A 147 5.56 13.73 -21.66
N CYS A 148 5.74 12.52 -22.21
CA CYS A 148 4.78 11.92 -23.15
C CYS A 148 3.63 11.25 -22.39
N LYS A 149 2.38 11.43 -22.86
CA LYS A 149 1.17 10.88 -22.21
C LYS A 149 0.71 9.59 -22.88
N ARG A 150 0.41 8.52 -22.12
CA ARG A 150 -0.24 7.30 -22.64
C ARG A 150 -1.64 7.64 -23.16
N VAL A 151 -1.94 7.30 -24.41
CA VAL A 151 -3.25 7.52 -25.06
C VAL A 151 -4.04 6.23 -25.29
N SER A 152 -3.38 5.08 -25.33
CA SER A 152 -4.00 3.76 -25.45
C SER A 152 -2.99 2.66 -25.10
N ASP A 153 -3.45 1.53 -24.60
CA ASP A 153 -2.66 0.30 -24.50
C ASP A 153 -3.48 -0.96 -24.81
N ALA A 154 -2.79 -2.10 -24.93
CA ALA A 154 -3.38 -3.41 -25.11
C ALA A 154 -2.46 -4.51 -24.56
N LEU A 155 -3.05 -5.53 -23.93
CA LEU A 155 -2.41 -6.76 -23.46
C LEU A 155 -2.90 -7.94 -24.29
N ARG A 156 -2.00 -8.83 -24.71
CA ARG A 156 -2.31 -10.03 -25.50
C ARG A 156 -1.41 -11.21 -25.10
N ILE A 157 -1.90 -12.43 -25.24
CA ILE A 157 -1.04 -13.62 -25.36
C ILE A 157 -0.58 -13.72 -26.81
N VAL A 158 0.70 -14.04 -27.00
CA VAL A 158 1.37 -14.18 -28.30
C VAL A 158 2.14 -15.50 -28.36
N GLU A 159 2.60 -15.92 -29.54
CA GLU A 159 3.53 -17.07 -29.62
C GLU A 159 4.93 -16.69 -29.10
N ASN A 160 5.46 -15.54 -29.53
CA ASN A 160 6.79 -15.03 -29.18
C ASN A 160 6.95 -13.53 -29.52
N GLU A 161 8.11 -12.92 -29.24
CA GLU A 161 8.39 -11.50 -29.52
C GLU A 161 8.31 -11.10 -31.01
N SER A 162 8.61 -12.03 -31.93
CA SER A 162 8.60 -11.81 -33.39
C SER A 162 7.24 -12.09 -34.03
N ASP A 163 6.22 -12.42 -33.23
CA ASP A 163 4.87 -12.69 -33.69
C ASP A 163 4.24 -11.45 -34.34
N ALA A 164 3.99 -11.51 -35.65
CA ALA A 164 3.42 -10.40 -36.42
C ALA A 164 1.91 -10.58 -36.74
N TYR A 165 1.28 -11.68 -36.32
CA TYR A 165 -0.04 -12.07 -36.81
C TYR A 165 -1.15 -11.81 -35.78
N GLU A 166 -1.61 -10.55 -35.71
CA GLU A 166 -2.62 -10.05 -34.74
C GLU A 166 -4.02 -10.76 -34.74
N ARG A 167 -4.20 -11.94 -35.32
CA ARG A 167 -5.48 -12.66 -35.47
C ARG A 167 -5.66 -13.89 -34.58
N ASP A 168 -4.59 -14.55 -34.14
CA ASP A 168 -4.63 -15.65 -33.16
C ASP A 168 -4.10 -15.23 -31.78
N ASP A 169 -3.35 -14.12 -31.70
CA ASP A 169 -3.24 -13.20 -30.54
C ASP A 169 -4.49 -13.26 -29.62
N VAL A 170 -4.36 -13.77 -28.39
CA VAL A 170 -5.50 -13.85 -27.44
C VAL A 170 -5.57 -12.56 -26.62
N PRO A 171 -6.61 -11.71 -26.77
CA PRO A 171 -6.70 -10.44 -26.05
C PRO A 171 -6.97 -10.65 -24.56
N LEU A 172 -6.23 -9.91 -23.74
CA LEU A 172 -6.33 -9.93 -22.28
C LEU A 172 -6.97 -8.65 -21.75
N ALA A 173 -7.81 -8.79 -20.72
CA ALA A 173 -8.36 -7.67 -19.94
C ALA A 173 -7.80 -7.68 -18.51
N ARG A 174 -7.48 -6.50 -17.96
CA ARG A 174 -7.09 -6.34 -16.55
C ARG A 174 -8.32 -6.56 -15.66
N VAL A 175 -8.18 -7.36 -14.59
CA VAL A 175 -9.24 -7.60 -13.59
C VAL A 175 -8.92 -6.87 -12.29
N VAL A 176 -7.71 -7.09 -11.80
CA VAL A 176 -7.10 -6.35 -10.69
C VAL A 176 -5.60 -6.31 -10.94
N ALA A 177 -4.97 -5.24 -10.50
CA ALA A 177 -3.57 -4.86 -10.71
C ALA A 177 -3.14 -4.24 -9.39
N ASP A 178 -2.12 -4.74 -8.69
CA ASP A 178 -1.72 -4.28 -7.36
C ASP A 178 -0.23 -3.91 -7.35
N PRO A 179 0.12 -2.62 -7.55
CA PRO A 179 1.50 -2.18 -7.71
C PRO A 179 2.40 -2.52 -6.51
N ALA A 180 1.87 -2.44 -5.29
CA ALA A 180 2.64 -2.73 -4.07
C ALA A 180 3.06 -4.20 -3.96
N LEU A 181 2.29 -5.11 -4.58
CA LEU A 181 2.61 -6.53 -4.68
C LEU A 181 3.24 -6.90 -6.03
N ASP A 182 3.52 -5.91 -6.89
CA ASP A 182 3.92 -6.04 -8.30
C ASP A 182 3.18 -7.17 -9.04
N VAL A 183 1.87 -7.34 -8.81
CA VAL A 183 1.10 -8.46 -9.38
C VAL A 183 -0.24 -8.01 -9.96
N ALA A 184 -0.50 -8.45 -11.19
CA ALA A 184 -1.75 -8.26 -11.90
C ALA A 184 -2.45 -9.59 -12.21
N VAL A 185 -3.76 -9.62 -11.99
CA VAL A 185 -4.67 -10.64 -12.49
C VAL A 185 -5.29 -10.16 -13.80
N LEU A 186 -5.02 -10.90 -14.86
CA LEU A 186 -5.57 -10.69 -16.20
C LEU A 186 -6.63 -11.73 -16.52
N LYS A 187 -7.42 -11.48 -17.56
CA LYS A 187 -8.48 -12.38 -18.03
C LYS A 187 -8.44 -12.58 -19.54
N ALA A 188 -8.34 -13.85 -19.94
CA ALA A 188 -8.53 -14.31 -21.31
C ALA A 188 -9.96 -14.80 -21.51
N LYS A 189 -10.53 -14.59 -22.70
CA LYS A 189 -11.78 -15.23 -23.10
C LYS A 189 -11.52 -16.68 -23.50
N GLY A 190 -12.36 -17.61 -23.03
CA GLY A 190 -12.19 -19.05 -23.28
C GLY A 190 -11.38 -19.76 -22.20
N ALA A 191 -11.35 -21.09 -22.30
CA ALA A 191 -10.69 -22.00 -21.37
C ALA A 191 -9.26 -22.33 -21.85
N LEU A 192 -8.26 -21.66 -21.28
CA LEU A 192 -6.85 -21.96 -21.45
C LEU A 192 -6.38 -22.92 -20.34
N PRO A 193 -5.35 -23.76 -20.57
CA PRO A 193 -4.71 -24.51 -19.51
C PRO A 193 -4.30 -23.65 -18.30
N VAL A 194 -4.46 -24.21 -17.10
CA VAL A 194 -4.07 -23.59 -15.83
C VAL A 194 -3.04 -24.46 -15.11
N VAL A 195 -2.31 -23.87 -14.16
CA VAL A 195 -1.42 -24.56 -13.24
C VAL A 195 -2.16 -25.76 -12.61
N PRO A 196 -1.68 -27.00 -12.79
CA PRO A 196 -2.30 -28.19 -12.22
C PRO A 196 -1.91 -28.43 -10.75
N TRP A 197 -0.95 -27.65 -10.26
CA TRP A 197 -0.33 -27.78 -8.95
C TRP A 197 -1.02 -26.95 -7.87
N LYS A 198 -0.76 -27.28 -6.61
CA LYS A 198 -1.33 -26.58 -5.44
C LYS A 198 -0.57 -25.27 -5.19
N ILE A 199 -1.21 -24.33 -4.48
CA ILE A 199 -0.53 -23.13 -3.96
C ILE A 199 0.12 -23.48 -2.62
N GLY A 200 1.45 -23.55 -2.62
CA GLY A 200 2.30 -23.86 -1.47
C GLY A 200 2.61 -22.62 -0.61
N HIS A 201 3.61 -22.72 0.24
CA HIS A 201 3.93 -21.71 1.25
C HIS A 201 5.35 -21.14 1.06
N SER A 202 5.45 -19.91 0.57
CA SER A 202 6.70 -19.14 0.55
C SER A 202 7.35 -19.06 1.93
N ALA A 203 6.55 -18.91 3.00
CA ALA A 203 7.05 -18.84 4.37
C ALA A 203 7.64 -20.16 4.94
N ALA A 204 7.57 -21.26 4.18
CA ALA A 204 8.19 -22.55 4.51
C ALA A 204 9.40 -22.90 3.63
N LEU A 205 9.79 -22.00 2.71
CA LEU A 205 11.05 -22.08 1.98
C LEU A 205 12.24 -21.81 2.91
N ARG A 206 13.39 -22.37 2.56
CA ARG A 206 14.69 -22.10 3.18
C ARG A 206 15.76 -22.02 2.09
N GLU A 207 16.90 -21.41 2.42
CA GLU A 207 18.10 -21.48 1.60
C GLU A 207 18.40 -22.92 1.14
N ARG A 208 18.87 -23.06 -0.09
CA ARG A 208 19.17 -24.32 -0.80
C ARG A 208 17.95 -25.18 -1.19
N ASN A 209 16.72 -24.80 -0.84
CA ASN A 209 15.54 -25.44 -1.44
C ASN A 209 15.56 -25.24 -2.97
N ALA A 210 15.24 -26.29 -3.73
CA ALA A 210 15.31 -26.29 -5.19
C ALA A 210 14.01 -25.73 -5.80
N VAL A 211 14.17 -24.90 -6.84
CA VAL A 211 13.06 -24.23 -7.54
C VAL A 211 13.11 -24.46 -9.05
N ASP A 212 11.92 -24.48 -9.66
CA ASP A 212 11.67 -24.58 -11.10
C ASP A 212 10.82 -23.37 -11.53
N VAL A 213 11.34 -22.57 -12.46
CA VAL A 213 10.74 -21.31 -12.93
C VAL A 213 10.41 -21.45 -14.41
N ARG A 214 9.18 -21.10 -14.81
CA ARG A 214 8.71 -21.36 -16.20
C ARG A 214 8.21 -20.10 -16.88
N GLY A 215 8.89 -19.66 -17.94
CA GLY A 215 8.55 -18.40 -18.58
C GLY A 215 9.10 -18.24 -19.98
N PHE A 216 9.09 -16.98 -20.43
CA PHE A 216 9.48 -16.57 -21.77
C PHE A 216 10.66 -15.59 -21.70
N PRO A 217 11.91 -16.07 -21.52
CA PRO A 217 13.09 -15.21 -21.61
C PRO A 217 13.09 -14.40 -22.92
N LEU A 218 13.19 -13.08 -22.76
CA LEU A 218 13.09 -12.05 -23.80
C LEU A 218 11.77 -12.08 -24.63
N GLY A 219 10.79 -12.88 -24.25
CA GLY A 219 9.62 -13.19 -25.09
C GLY A 219 9.90 -14.17 -26.24
N VAL A 220 11.14 -14.67 -26.39
CA VAL A 220 11.59 -15.43 -27.58
C VAL A 220 11.03 -16.85 -27.63
N LEU A 221 11.07 -17.57 -26.50
CA LEU A 221 10.66 -18.98 -26.43
C LEU A 221 10.26 -19.35 -24.99
N ARG A 222 9.46 -20.40 -24.82
CA ARG A 222 9.14 -20.94 -23.50
C ARG A 222 10.34 -21.74 -22.95
N ALA A 223 10.85 -21.35 -21.80
CA ALA A 223 11.93 -22.01 -21.07
C ALA A 223 11.48 -22.48 -19.68
N ASN A 224 12.13 -23.52 -19.19
CA ASN A 224 12.15 -23.92 -17.78
C ASN A 224 13.57 -23.66 -17.25
N ASN A 225 13.68 -22.81 -16.22
CA ASN A 225 14.94 -22.46 -15.58
C ASN A 225 14.94 -23.01 -14.15
N VAL A 226 16.00 -23.73 -13.79
CA VAL A 226 16.16 -24.35 -12.47
C VAL A 226 17.16 -23.55 -11.64
N GLY A 227 16.91 -23.46 -10.34
CA GLY A 227 17.83 -22.87 -9.38
C GLY A 227 17.55 -23.33 -7.95
N LYS A 228 18.07 -22.59 -6.99
CA LYS A 228 17.86 -22.75 -5.55
C LYS A 228 17.61 -21.40 -4.90
N VAL A 229 16.91 -21.43 -3.77
CA VAL A 229 16.74 -20.27 -2.88
C VAL A 229 18.11 -19.91 -2.29
N VAL A 230 18.56 -18.66 -2.49
CA VAL A 230 19.80 -18.09 -1.93
C VAL A 230 19.54 -17.09 -0.79
N SER A 231 18.34 -16.51 -0.72
CA SER A 231 17.79 -15.96 0.53
C SER A 231 16.32 -16.37 0.63
N ALA A 232 15.92 -16.87 1.80
CA ALA A 232 14.52 -17.25 2.06
C ALA A 232 13.63 -16.06 2.47
N TYR A 233 14.23 -14.88 2.67
CA TYR A 233 13.53 -13.64 3.01
C TYR A 233 14.36 -12.43 2.53
N ASP A 234 13.76 -11.59 1.71
CA ASP A 234 14.16 -10.21 1.45
C ASP A 234 12.88 -9.35 1.60
N HIS A 235 12.98 -8.06 1.93
CA HIS A 235 11.80 -7.20 2.01
C HIS A 235 12.02 -5.99 1.10
N ASP A 236 11.38 -6.04 -0.07
CA ASP A 236 11.52 -4.99 -1.05
C ASP A 236 10.64 -3.78 -0.67
N GLU A 237 11.29 -2.62 -0.71
CA GLU A 237 10.71 -1.30 -0.48
C GLU A 237 11.19 -0.31 -1.58
N GLU A 238 11.63 -0.81 -2.75
CA GLU A 238 12.08 0.00 -3.89
C GLU A 238 10.87 0.54 -4.68
N LYS A 239 10.92 1.84 -5.03
CA LYS A 239 9.84 2.55 -5.73
C LYS A 239 8.50 2.46 -4.96
N ASP A 240 7.50 1.81 -5.56
CA ASP A 240 6.14 1.64 -5.05
C ASP A 240 5.89 0.23 -4.46
N TRP A 241 6.91 -0.63 -4.43
CA TRP A 241 6.81 -2.01 -3.92
C TRP A 241 6.82 -2.05 -2.38
N ASP A 242 6.04 -2.96 -1.80
CA ASP A 242 5.92 -3.25 -0.36
C ASP A 242 5.52 -4.73 -0.20
N HIS A 243 6.49 -5.63 -0.41
CA HIS A 243 6.29 -7.07 -0.34
C HIS A 243 7.47 -7.82 0.29
N ASP A 244 7.17 -8.98 0.87
CA ASP A 244 8.14 -9.94 1.37
C ASP A 244 8.52 -10.94 0.24
N ASP A 245 9.79 -11.00 -0.13
CA ASP A 245 10.32 -11.78 -1.25
C ASP A 245 11.22 -12.92 -0.80
N PHE A 246 11.58 -13.80 -1.74
CA PHE A 246 12.73 -14.69 -1.62
C PHE A 246 13.61 -14.59 -2.88
N VAL A 247 14.92 -14.78 -2.71
CA VAL A 247 15.92 -14.62 -3.78
C VAL A 247 16.35 -15.99 -4.28
N VAL A 248 16.45 -16.17 -5.60
CA VAL A 248 16.83 -17.43 -6.27
C VAL A 248 17.97 -17.25 -7.27
N ASP A 249 18.80 -18.28 -7.42
CA ASP A 249 19.97 -18.29 -8.33
C ASP A 249 19.66 -18.76 -9.77
N ALA A 250 18.39 -19.05 -10.07
CA ALA A 250 17.95 -19.49 -11.40
C ALA A 250 18.33 -18.46 -12.49
N LEU A 251 18.75 -18.93 -13.67
CA LEU A 251 19.13 -18.03 -14.76
C LEU A 251 17.88 -17.42 -15.41
N LEU A 252 17.55 -16.18 -15.02
CA LEU A 252 16.40 -15.42 -15.53
C LEU A 252 16.87 -14.12 -16.19
N SER A 253 15.97 -13.55 -16.98
CA SER A 253 16.18 -12.35 -17.82
C SER A 253 14.86 -11.59 -17.99
N PRO A 254 14.86 -10.35 -18.53
CA PRO A 254 13.64 -9.67 -18.96
C PRO A 254 12.75 -10.60 -19.82
N GLY A 255 11.43 -10.47 -19.74
CA GLY A 255 10.49 -11.43 -20.31
C GLY A 255 10.10 -12.58 -19.37
N ASN A 256 10.96 -12.98 -18.42
CA ASN A 256 10.55 -13.95 -17.39
C ASN A 256 9.61 -13.34 -16.34
N SER A 257 9.56 -12.02 -16.18
CA SER A 257 8.71 -11.34 -15.19
C SER A 257 7.25 -11.79 -15.33
N GLY A 258 6.68 -12.30 -14.23
CA GLY A 258 5.37 -12.93 -14.14
C GLY A 258 5.40 -14.46 -14.24
N SER A 259 6.59 -15.08 -14.26
CA SER A 259 6.76 -16.53 -14.22
C SER A 259 6.32 -17.12 -12.89
N PRO A 260 5.54 -18.22 -12.88
CA PRO A 260 5.34 -19.02 -11.67
C PRO A 260 6.66 -19.67 -11.25
N VAL A 261 6.93 -19.65 -9.95
CA VAL A 261 8.05 -20.33 -9.30
C VAL A 261 7.52 -21.49 -8.47
N PHE A 262 7.99 -22.69 -8.77
CA PHE A 262 7.58 -23.94 -8.12
C PHE A 262 8.67 -24.48 -7.21
N ALA A 263 8.28 -25.09 -6.08
CA ALA A 263 9.13 -25.93 -5.25
C ALA A 263 8.51 -27.33 -5.11
N ILE A 264 9.30 -28.34 -4.73
CA ILE A 264 8.81 -29.72 -4.57
C ILE A 264 8.47 -29.98 -3.11
N SER A 265 7.20 -30.28 -2.87
CA SER A 265 6.66 -30.57 -1.54
C SER A 265 7.14 -31.95 -1.05
N CYS A 266 7.92 -31.96 0.03
CA CYS A 266 8.46 -33.16 0.66
C CYS A 266 7.39 -34.09 1.24
N ARG A 267 6.14 -33.62 1.32
CA ARG A 267 4.96 -34.42 1.74
C ARG A 267 4.36 -35.25 0.61
N THR A 268 4.51 -34.83 -0.64
CA THR A 268 3.81 -35.43 -1.80
C THR A 268 4.73 -35.88 -2.94
N GLY A 269 5.92 -35.28 -3.07
CA GLY A 269 6.74 -35.40 -4.28
C GLY A 269 6.06 -34.78 -5.50
N GLU A 270 5.23 -33.76 -5.29
CA GLU A 270 4.57 -32.95 -6.33
C GLU A 270 5.12 -31.52 -6.28
N PHE A 271 4.99 -30.77 -7.37
CA PHE A 271 5.24 -29.34 -7.35
C PHE A 271 4.13 -28.60 -6.59
N GLU A 272 4.50 -27.49 -5.96
CA GLU A 272 3.60 -26.47 -5.43
C GLU A 272 4.09 -25.10 -5.87
N LEU A 273 3.18 -24.21 -6.26
CA LEU A 273 3.47 -22.81 -6.59
C LEU A 273 3.87 -22.09 -5.29
N VAL A 274 5.07 -21.51 -5.24
CA VAL A 274 5.61 -20.82 -4.05
C VAL A 274 5.89 -19.33 -4.27
N GLY A 275 5.91 -18.85 -5.52
CA GLY A 275 6.03 -17.41 -5.79
C GLY A 275 5.83 -17.02 -7.25
N VAL A 276 5.97 -15.73 -7.53
CA VAL A 276 5.98 -15.14 -8.88
C VAL A 276 7.25 -14.32 -9.04
N TYR A 277 8.11 -14.67 -10.01
CA TYR A 277 9.34 -13.90 -10.28
C TYR A 277 8.98 -12.54 -10.86
N HIS A 278 9.59 -11.46 -10.36
CA HIS A 278 9.31 -10.10 -10.82
C HIS A 278 10.54 -9.34 -11.32
N ALA A 279 11.59 -9.24 -10.50
CA ALA A 279 12.77 -8.43 -10.76
C ALA A 279 14.08 -9.20 -10.48
N GLY A 280 15.20 -8.68 -10.98
CA GLY A 280 16.53 -9.17 -10.67
C GLY A 280 17.50 -8.00 -10.46
N TYR A 281 18.44 -8.15 -9.55
CA TYR A 281 19.38 -7.10 -9.20
C TYR A 281 20.29 -6.76 -10.41
N ALA A 282 20.09 -5.61 -11.05
CA ALA A 282 20.70 -5.23 -12.33
C ALA A 282 22.25 -5.16 -12.37
N LYS A 283 22.93 -5.39 -11.23
CA LYS A 283 24.40 -5.47 -11.10
C LYS A 283 24.89 -6.84 -10.58
N GLY A 284 24.00 -7.80 -10.35
CA GLY A 284 24.31 -9.13 -9.83
C GLY A 284 23.71 -10.23 -10.70
N ALA A 285 24.55 -11.03 -11.34
CA ALA A 285 24.09 -12.26 -11.98
C ALA A 285 23.57 -13.24 -10.90
N ALA A 286 22.48 -13.96 -11.21
CA ALA A 286 21.87 -14.95 -10.33
C ALA A 286 21.39 -14.41 -8.95
N LEU A 287 20.95 -13.14 -8.89
CA LEU A 287 20.21 -12.58 -7.76
C LEU A 287 18.82 -12.13 -8.25
N ASN A 288 17.89 -13.08 -8.26
CA ASN A 288 16.55 -12.93 -8.83
C ASN A 288 15.51 -12.93 -7.72
N VAL A 289 14.63 -11.93 -7.69
CA VAL A 289 13.68 -11.66 -6.60
C VAL A 289 12.30 -12.23 -6.99
N VAL A 290 11.63 -12.86 -6.02
CA VAL A 290 10.40 -13.63 -6.23
C VAL A 290 9.39 -13.32 -5.13
N VAL A 291 8.24 -12.77 -5.54
CA VAL A 291 7.15 -12.37 -4.63
C VAL A 291 6.57 -13.60 -3.97
N GLY A 292 6.61 -13.64 -2.63
CA GLY A 292 6.15 -14.78 -1.84
C GLY A 292 4.65 -15.03 -1.98
N VAL A 293 4.26 -16.21 -2.47
CA VAL A 293 2.87 -16.51 -2.86
C VAL A 293 1.88 -16.40 -1.70
N ASP A 294 2.31 -16.53 -0.44
CA ASP A 294 1.42 -16.42 0.72
C ASP A 294 0.75 -15.04 0.83
N GLN A 295 1.41 -13.97 0.38
CA GLN A 295 0.83 -12.62 0.29
C GLN A 295 -0.19 -12.52 -0.86
N LEU A 296 0.10 -13.19 -1.98
CA LEU A 296 -0.75 -13.18 -3.18
C LEU A 296 -2.07 -13.95 -2.97
N ARG A 297 -2.18 -14.80 -1.95
CA ARG A 297 -3.36 -15.63 -1.66
C ARG A 297 -4.67 -14.81 -1.61
N ASP A 298 -4.68 -13.67 -0.95
CA ASP A 298 -5.90 -12.85 -0.80
C ASP A 298 -6.27 -12.12 -2.10
N LEU A 299 -5.28 -11.61 -2.84
CA LEU A 299 -5.47 -10.99 -4.16
C LEU A 299 -6.03 -12.01 -5.17
N LEU A 300 -5.39 -13.18 -5.26
CA LEU A 300 -5.76 -14.25 -6.18
C LEU A 300 -7.12 -14.88 -5.82
N THR A 301 -7.45 -15.04 -4.54
CA THR A 301 -8.76 -15.60 -4.16
C THR A 301 -9.89 -14.60 -4.36
N THR A 302 -9.75 -13.37 -3.84
CA THR A 302 -10.84 -12.38 -3.74
C THR A 302 -11.00 -11.46 -4.96
N LEU A 303 -9.99 -11.38 -5.83
CA LEU A 303 -9.91 -10.43 -6.96
C LEU A 303 -10.02 -8.95 -6.54
N LYS A 304 -9.61 -8.65 -5.31
CA LYS A 304 -9.50 -7.29 -4.79
C LYS A 304 -8.04 -7.08 -4.41
N ARG A 305 -7.55 -5.86 -4.65
CA ARG A 305 -6.37 -5.38 -3.92
C ARG A 305 -6.62 -5.62 -2.44
N ALA A 306 -5.58 -5.99 -1.70
CA ALA A 306 -5.63 -5.70 -0.27
C ALA A 306 -5.91 -4.19 -0.16
N LYS A 307 -6.74 -3.75 0.80
CA LYS A 307 -6.51 -2.38 1.29
C LYS A 307 -5.07 -2.42 1.79
N PRO A 308 -4.13 -1.63 1.22
CA PRO A 308 -2.69 -1.84 1.40
C PRO A 308 -2.44 -2.08 2.88
N ALA A 309 -2.07 -3.33 3.17
CA ALA A 309 -2.28 -3.89 4.49
C ALA A 309 -1.44 -3.08 5.44
N ALA A 310 -2.07 -2.37 6.37
CA ALA A 310 -1.38 -1.34 7.12
C ALA A 310 -0.49 -1.99 8.21
N ARG A 311 0.61 -2.65 7.79
CA ARG A 311 1.96 -2.08 7.96
C ARG A 311 1.90 -0.62 7.45
N THR A 312 1.38 0.37 8.19
CA THR A 312 1.80 0.71 9.56
C THR A 312 3.09 0.01 9.98
N ASP A 313 4.20 0.40 9.34
CA ASP A 313 5.45 0.64 10.05
C ASP A 313 5.13 1.55 11.25
N PRO A 314 4.85 1.00 12.46
CA PRO A 314 3.63 1.25 13.23
C PRO A 314 3.16 2.71 13.29
N ALA A 315 2.58 3.18 12.18
CA ALA A 315 2.22 4.57 11.90
C ALA A 315 0.96 4.89 12.68
N ALA A 316 1.17 5.12 13.97
CA ALA A 316 0.33 4.50 14.98
C ALA A 316 -1.14 4.89 14.92
N ALA A 317 -1.97 4.10 15.59
CA ALA A 317 -3.24 4.60 16.07
C ALA A 317 -2.94 5.91 16.81
N LEU A 318 -3.56 7.01 16.37
CA LEU A 318 -3.35 8.32 17.00
C LEU A 318 -4.10 8.29 18.34
N ASP A 319 -3.42 7.76 19.35
CA ASP A 319 -3.94 7.38 20.66
C ASP A 319 -3.21 8.10 21.82
N PRO A 320 -3.70 7.98 23.07
CA PRO A 320 -3.11 8.66 24.22
C PRO A 320 -1.68 8.20 24.58
N GLY A 321 -1.30 6.96 24.26
CA GLY A 321 0.03 6.41 24.56
C GLY A 321 1.09 6.99 23.63
N GLU A 322 0.79 7.06 22.33
CA GLU A 322 1.64 7.71 21.34
C GLU A 322 1.72 9.22 21.58
N ARG A 323 0.63 9.88 22.02
CA ARG A 323 0.70 11.28 22.47
C ARG A 323 1.67 11.44 23.65
N ALA A 324 1.64 10.53 24.63
CA ALA A 324 2.55 10.55 25.76
C ALA A 324 4.02 10.35 25.32
N ALA A 325 4.28 9.45 24.36
CA ALA A 325 5.59 9.26 23.77
C ALA A 325 6.10 10.51 23.03
N LEU A 326 5.25 11.16 22.23
CA LEU A 326 5.62 12.40 21.55
C LEU A 326 5.84 13.57 22.53
N LEU A 327 5.00 13.70 23.56
CA LEU A 327 5.18 14.67 24.64
C LEU A 327 6.50 14.46 25.41
N ALA A 328 6.87 13.20 25.68
CA ALA A 328 8.16 12.89 26.30
C ALA A 328 9.33 13.26 25.38
N SER A 329 9.27 12.91 24.09
CA SER A 329 10.31 13.28 23.13
C SER A 329 10.41 14.80 22.92
N ALA A 330 9.30 15.53 22.84
CA ALA A 330 9.28 16.97 22.60
C ALA A 330 9.69 17.81 23.84
N ARG A 331 9.74 17.19 25.03
CA ARG A 331 10.31 17.78 26.27
C ARG A 331 11.81 17.53 26.43
N GLY A 332 12.36 16.54 25.72
CA GLY A 332 13.76 16.09 25.82
C GLY A 332 14.45 16.00 24.44
N ALA A 333 14.15 16.95 23.55
CA ALA A 333 14.77 17.08 22.25
C ALA A 333 15.37 18.47 22.09
N ASP A 334 16.69 18.54 22.00
CA ASP A 334 17.43 19.75 21.64
C ASP A 334 17.12 20.18 20.19
N GLU A 335 16.82 19.20 19.33
CA GLU A 335 16.39 19.37 17.94
C GLU A 335 14.91 18.96 17.77
N PRO A 336 13.96 19.92 17.73
CA PRO A 336 12.54 19.61 17.51
C PRO A 336 12.22 19.34 16.02
N PHE A 337 13.12 19.69 15.10
CA PHE A 337 12.87 19.79 13.66
C PHE A 337 12.79 18.45 12.91
N PHE A 338 11.87 18.33 11.96
CA PHE A 338 11.68 17.18 11.07
C PHE A 338 11.23 17.61 9.66
N PRO A 339 11.51 16.84 8.59
CA PRO A 339 11.12 17.21 7.23
C PRO A 339 9.63 16.99 6.98
N PHE A 340 9.00 17.89 6.21
CA PHE A 340 7.58 17.83 5.88
C PHE A 340 7.29 18.50 4.53
N GLY A 341 7.08 17.72 3.46
CA GLY A 341 6.60 18.23 2.17
C GLY A 341 7.56 19.19 1.45
N GLY A 342 8.86 18.99 1.61
CA GLY A 342 9.90 19.93 1.15
C GLY A 342 10.14 21.13 2.08
N LEU A 343 9.33 21.29 3.13
CA LEU A 343 9.53 22.25 4.22
C LEU A 343 10.17 21.55 5.43
N VAL A 344 10.49 22.36 6.44
CA VAL A 344 10.81 21.90 7.80
C VAL A 344 9.60 22.14 8.69
N ALA A 345 9.29 21.18 9.55
CA ALA A 345 8.33 21.34 10.65
C ALA A 345 9.05 21.12 12.00
N ALA A 346 8.45 21.59 13.09
CA ALA A 346 8.92 21.35 14.45
C ALA A 346 7.73 21.04 15.38
N VAL A 347 8.02 20.38 16.50
CA VAL A 347 7.03 20.10 17.55
C VAL A 347 7.57 20.50 18.92
N ARG A 348 6.76 21.20 19.72
CA ARG A 348 7.08 21.58 21.11
C ARG A 348 5.96 21.16 22.05
N ALA A 349 6.33 20.80 23.27
CA ALA A 349 5.38 20.50 24.34
C ALA A 349 5.20 21.71 25.27
N ARG A 350 3.95 22.05 25.60
CA ARG A 350 3.62 23.06 26.61
C ARG A 350 3.35 22.40 27.98
N GLY A 351 3.38 23.20 29.04
CA GLY A 351 3.24 22.73 30.44
C GLY A 351 1.90 22.06 30.75
N ASP A 352 0.83 22.45 30.06
CA ASP A 352 -0.52 21.86 30.14
C ASP A 352 -0.66 20.54 29.37
N GLY A 353 0.39 20.08 28.68
CA GLY A 353 0.34 18.89 27.83
C GLY A 353 -0.26 19.12 26.44
N ALA A 354 -0.50 20.37 26.04
CA ALA A 354 -0.67 20.71 24.64
C ALA A 354 0.63 20.47 23.86
N LEU A 355 0.51 20.12 22.58
CA LEU A 355 1.60 20.14 21.61
C LEU A 355 1.37 21.32 20.68
N LEU A 356 2.44 22.02 20.31
CA LEU A 356 2.41 23.01 19.23
C LEU A 356 3.24 22.46 18.08
N PHE A 357 2.64 22.43 16.90
CA PHE A 357 3.31 22.06 15.66
C PHE A 357 3.57 23.33 14.85
N GLU A 358 4.83 23.61 14.55
CA GLU A 358 5.30 24.73 13.74
C GLU A 358 5.62 24.22 12.34
N LEU A 359 5.09 24.86 11.29
CA LEU A 359 5.49 24.65 9.90
C LEU A 359 6.33 25.86 9.47
N MET A 360 7.62 25.64 9.17
CA MET A 360 8.57 26.70 8.86
C MET A 360 8.36 27.26 7.45
N ALA A 361 8.67 28.55 7.27
CA ALA A 361 8.63 29.19 5.95
C ALA A 361 9.67 28.58 4.99
N LYS A 362 9.46 28.75 3.67
CA LYS A 362 10.33 28.24 2.60
C LYS A 362 11.77 28.78 2.66
N ASP A 363 11.97 29.92 3.32
CA ASP A 363 13.26 30.58 3.55
C ASP A 363 13.87 30.28 4.93
N PHE A 364 13.37 29.28 5.67
CA PHE A 364 14.09 28.67 6.79
C PHE A 364 15.36 27.94 6.30
N PRO A 365 16.52 28.01 7.00
CA PRO A 365 16.74 28.64 8.32
C PRO A 365 17.13 30.12 8.29
N VAL A 366 17.17 30.76 7.11
CA VAL A 366 17.49 32.21 6.99
C VAL A 366 16.40 33.05 7.68
N GLN A 367 15.15 32.58 7.66
CA GLN A 367 14.06 33.13 8.47
C GLN A 367 13.56 32.08 9.46
N GLY A 368 13.72 32.36 10.76
CA GLY A 368 13.29 31.49 11.86
C GLY A 368 11.80 31.58 12.21
N GLY A 369 10.99 32.25 11.37
CA GLY A 369 9.55 32.39 11.59
C GLY A 369 8.76 31.21 11.01
N PRO A 370 7.84 30.59 11.76
CA PRO A 370 6.89 29.64 11.19
C PRO A 370 5.86 30.35 10.31
N ALA A 371 5.55 29.77 9.16
CA ALA A 371 4.45 30.21 8.29
C ALA A 371 3.09 29.82 8.89
N LEU A 372 3.00 28.70 9.61
CA LEU A 372 1.78 28.26 10.28
C LEU A 372 2.13 27.57 11.60
N VAL A 373 1.30 27.77 12.63
CA VAL A 373 1.38 27.07 13.92
C VAL A 373 0.02 26.48 14.24
N LEU A 374 -0.01 25.21 14.68
CA LEU A 374 -1.23 24.51 15.08
C LEU A 374 -1.09 24.01 16.52
N GLU A 375 -2.07 24.35 17.35
CA GLU A 375 -2.21 23.82 18.70
C GLU A 375 -2.95 22.47 18.66
N ASP A 376 -2.39 21.48 19.32
CA ASP A 376 -2.99 20.17 19.53
C ASP A 376 -3.26 20.00 21.04
N LEU A 377 -4.53 20.11 21.42
CA LEU A 377 -4.97 20.00 22.81
C LEU A 377 -5.16 18.53 23.20
N PRO A 378 -4.79 18.13 24.42
CA PRO A 378 -5.04 16.76 24.89
C PRO A 378 -6.56 16.50 24.98
N ALA A 379 -7.00 15.35 24.46
CA ALA A 379 -8.40 14.94 24.46
C ALA A 379 -8.54 13.53 25.07
N ALA A 380 -9.66 13.26 25.74
CA ALA A 380 -9.87 11.98 26.41
C ALA A 380 -10.17 10.86 25.39
N GLY A 381 -9.33 9.83 25.37
CA GLY A 381 -9.53 8.65 24.51
C GLY A 381 -9.02 8.77 23.07
N SER A 382 -8.31 9.84 22.71
CA SER A 382 -7.65 10.00 21.41
C SER A 382 -6.26 10.65 21.59
N PHE A 383 -5.51 10.81 20.49
CA PHE A 383 -4.26 11.60 20.52
C PHE A 383 -4.47 13.03 21.01
N GLY A 384 -5.61 13.65 20.70
CA GLY A 384 -5.87 15.07 20.92
C GLY A 384 -6.79 15.68 19.88
N GLN A 385 -7.02 16.98 19.97
CA GLN A 385 -7.90 17.75 19.08
C GLN A 385 -7.25 19.08 18.66
N LEU A 386 -7.61 19.58 17.47
CA LEU A 386 -7.16 20.90 17.01
C LEU A 386 -7.67 22.00 17.97
N GLY A 387 -6.76 22.86 18.39
CA GLY A 387 -7.02 24.06 19.19
C GLY A 387 -6.93 25.32 18.33
N ARG A 388 -6.17 26.31 18.81
CA ARG A 388 -5.84 27.53 18.06
C ARG A 388 -4.96 27.24 16.83
N VAL A 389 -5.10 28.09 15.82
CA VAL A 389 -4.23 28.15 14.63
C VAL A 389 -3.65 29.56 14.54
N TRP A 390 -2.37 29.69 14.21
CA TRP A 390 -1.75 30.98 13.90
C TRP A 390 -1.14 30.95 12.50
N ALA A 391 -1.39 31.98 11.71
CA ALA A 391 -0.73 32.20 10.42
C ALA A 391 0.38 33.24 10.58
N GLY A 392 1.51 33.02 9.90
CA GLY A 392 2.76 33.73 10.12
C GLY A 392 3.38 34.31 8.87
N ASN A 393 4.07 35.43 9.04
CA ASN A 393 4.93 36.02 8.02
C ASN A 393 6.09 36.79 8.70
N ARG A 394 6.81 37.61 7.93
CA ARG A 394 7.94 38.44 8.40
C ARG A 394 7.61 39.47 9.48
N GLN A 395 6.33 39.77 9.72
CA GLN A 395 5.86 40.68 10.77
C GLN A 395 5.60 39.94 12.10
N GLY A 396 5.33 38.64 12.05
CA GLY A 396 5.05 37.79 13.21
C GLY A 396 3.88 36.83 12.98
N LEU A 397 3.18 36.46 14.05
CA LEU A 397 2.03 35.54 14.05
C LEU A 397 0.71 36.29 14.27
N ARG A 398 -0.31 35.96 13.48
CA ARG A 398 -1.70 36.34 13.69
C ARG A 398 -2.48 35.12 14.17
N LEU A 399 -3.18 35.23 15.30
CA LEU A 399 -4.14 34.22 15.74
C LEU A 399 -5.32 34.20 14.75
N VAL A 400 -5.63 33.01 14.23
CA VAL A 400 -6.78 32.77 13.36
C VAL A 400 -7.87 32.12 14.20
N ASP A 401 -9.07 32.71 14.21
CA ASP A 401 -10.24 32.07 14.79
C ASP A 401 -10.65 30.88 13.89
N HIS A 402 -10.78 29.69 14.46
CA HIS A 402 -11.25 28.51 13.76
C HIS A 402 -12.67 28.72 13.19
N ALA A 403 -13.51 29.54 13.82
CA ALA A 403 -14.83 29.90 13.30
C ALA A 403 -14.77 30.86 12.09
N ALA A 404 -13.63 31.52 11.85
CA ALA A 404 -13.39 32.38 10.68
C ALA A 404 -12.73 31.63 9.50
N LEU A 405 -12.24 30.41 9.72
CA LEU A 405 -11.87 29.50 8.62
C LEU A 405 -13.13 28.97 7.94
N ASP A 406 -13.14 28.96 6.60
CA ASP A 406 -14.16 28.25 5.83
C ASP A 406 -14.00 26.72 5.95
N GLY A 407 -14.98 25.97 5.44
CA GLY A 407 -14.98 24.51 5.54
C GLY A 407 -13.79 23.82 4.84
N GLU A 408 -13.15 24.47 3.87
CA GLU A 408 -11.95 23.96 3.22
C GLU A 408 -10.71 24.19 4.10
N GLY A 409 -10.55 25.40 4.64
CA GLY A 409 -9.49 25.74 5.60
C GLY A 409 -9.55 24.92 6.88
N GLN A 410 -10.74 24.65 7.43
CA GLN A 410 -10.93 23.76 8.58
C GLN A 410 -10.51 22.31 8.25
N ALA A 411 -10.94 21.79 7.10
CA ALA A 411 -10.56 20.44 6.66
C ALA A 411 -9.06 20.32 6.36
N LEU A 412 -8.45 21.37 5.78
CA LEU A 412 -7.02 21.45 5.52
C LEU A 412 -6.20 21.50 6.81
N ALA A 413 -6.59 22.33 7.79
CA ALA A 413 -5.93 22.40 9.09
C ALA A 413 -6.00 21.08 9.87
N ALA A 414 -7.15 20.39 9.85
CA ALA A 414 -7.29 19.06 10.45
C ALA A 414 -6.42 18.00 9.76
N LYS A 415 -6.43 17.95 8.42
CA LYS A 415 -5.59 17.04 7.61
C LYS A 415 -4.10 17.29 7.82
N LEU A 416 -3.70 18.56 7.91
CA LEU A 416 -2.33 18.97 8.20
C LEU A 416 -1.89 18.53 9.60
N LEU A 417 -2.73 18.74 10.63
CA LEU A 417 -2.41 18.33 11.99
C LEU A 417 -2.20 16.80 12.09
N ASP A 418 -3.07 15.99 11.48
CA ASP A 418 -2.92 14.53 11.48
C ASP A 418 -1.69 14.03 10.71
N ALA A 419 -1.24 14.76 9.68
CA ALA A 419 0.03 14.50 9.01
C ALA A 419 1.22 14.85 9.92
N LEU A 420 1.23 16.06 10.50
CA LEU A 420 2.30 16.53 11.39
C LEU A 420 2.47 15.65 12.64
N ARG A 421 1.37 15.17 13.23
CA ARG A 421 1.38 14.20 14.34
C ARG A 421 2.14 12.92 13.97
N ARG A 422 1.84 12.34 12.81
CA ARG A 422 2.44 11.08 12.32
C ARG A 422 3.92 11.25 12.00
N ASP A 423 4.27 12.33 11.33
CA ASP A 423 5.64 12.55 10.85
C ASP A 423 6.55 12.96 12.03
N ALA A 424 6.01 13.68 13.03
CA ALA A 424 6.69 13.96 14.29
C ALA A 424 6.92 12.70 15.15
N LEU A 425 5.95 11.76 15.22
CA LEU A 425 6.13 10.45 15.86
C LEU A 425 7.25 9.64 15.19
N LEU A 426 7.24 9.61 13.86
CA LEU A 426 8.25 8.90 13.07
C LEU A 426 9.66 9.49 13.28
N ALA A 427 9.77 10.83 13.28
CA ALA A 427 11.01 11.53 13.61
C ALA A 427 11.45 11.30 15.06
N ALA A 428 10.54 11.30 16.03
CA ALA A 428 10.84 11.02 17.44
C ALA A 428 11.41 9.60 17.63
N ARG A 429 10.82 8.60 16.97
CA ARG A 429 11.29 7.21 16.96
C ARG A 429 12.65 7.07 16.28
N HIS A 430 12.84 7.69 15.11
CA HIS A 430 14.14 7.74 14.42
C HIS A 430 15.24 8.32 15.33
N ARG A 431 15.01 9.47 15.97
CA ARG A 431 15.95 10.07 16.95
C ARG A 431 16.15 9.18 18.18
N ALA A 432 15.16 8.43 18.64
CA ALA A 432 15.32 7.49 19.76
C ALA A 432 16.23 6.31 19.38
N ALA A 433 15.97 5.64 18.25
CA ALA A 433 16.78 4.54 17.74
C ALA A 433 18.23 4.98 17.46
N ALA A 434 18.42 6.12 16.80
CA ALA A 434 19.75 6.68 16.51
C ALA A 434 20.57 6.99 17.79
N ARG A 435 19.93 7.55 18.83
CA ARG A 435 20.58 7.81 20.13
C ARG A 435 21.02 6.55 20.89
N HIS A 436 20.53 5.37 20.53
CA HIS A 436 20.96 4.10 21.12
C HIS A 436 22.12 3.43 20.35
N GLY A 437 22.63 4.10 19.31
CA GLY A 437 23.83 3.75 18.57
C GLY A 437 23.67 2.51 17.67
N MET A 438 24.58 2.38 16.70
CA MET A 438 24.71 1.22 15.80
C MET A 438 25.31 0.00 16.52
N ALA A 439 24.85 -0.30 17.73
CA ALA A 439 25.36 -1.37 18.58
C ALA A 439 25.00 -2.79 18.10
N SER A 440 24.04 -2.91 17.18
CA SER A 440 23.74 -4.16 16.46
C SER A 440 23.32 -3.87 15.01
N ARG A 441 23.45 -4.88 14.15
CA ARG A 441 22.99 -4.82 12.74
C ARG A 441 21.48 -4.60 12.64
N GLU A 442 20.72 -5.14 13.59
CA GLU A 442 19.26 -4.96 13.69
C GLU A 442 18.90 -3.50 13.94
N ARG A 443 19.59 -2.82 14.88
CA ARG A 443 19.39 -1.38 15.13
C ARG A 443 19.80 -0.51 13.96
N PHE A 444 20.87 -0.87 13.25
CA PHE A 444 21.24 -0.17 12.02
C PHE A 444 20.13 -0.27 10.97
N HIS A 445 19.61 -1.47 10.71
CA HIS A 445 18.48 -1.68 9.82
C HIS A 445 17.21 -0.96 10.29
N GLU A 446 16.92 -0.93 11.59
CA GLU A 446 15.79 -0.18 12.16
C GLU A 446 15.93 1.33 11.89
N VAL A 447 17.10 1.92 12.16
CA VAL A 447 17.38 3.35 11.89
C VAL A 447 17.25 3.65 10.40
N THR A 448 17.86 2.88 9.51
CA THR A 448 17.78 3.07 8.05
C THR A 448 16.35 2.87 7.51
N ARG A 449 15.54 1.98 8.11
CA ARG A 449 14.13 1.80 7.77
C ARG A 449 13.29 3.00 8.22
N LEU A 450 13.46 3.47 9.45
CA LEU A 450 12.80 4.68 9.97
C LEU A 450 13.19 5.94 9.17
N GLU A 451 14.46 6.04 8.74
CA GLU A 451 14.93 7.13 7.88
C GLU A 451 14.29 7.09 6.49
N ARG A 452 14.24 5.91 5.83
CA ARG A 452 13.55 5.73 4.54
C ARG A 452 12.06 6.06 4.66
N SER A 453 11.38 5.57 5.69
CA SER A 453 9.98 5.92 5.97
C SER A 453 9.78 7.42 6.18
N LEU A 454 10.70 8.10 6.89
CA LEU A 454 10.62 9.56 7.10
C LEU A 454 10.81 10.35 5.80
N ARG A 455 11.76 9.93 4.95
CA ARG A 455 11.97 10.51 3.60
C ARG A 455 10.75 10.30 2.68
N ARG A 456 10.22 9.06 2.61
CA ARG A 456 9.00 8.74 1.84
C ARG A 456 7.79 9.54 2.32
N SER A 457 7.58 9.61 3.64
CA SER A 457 6.46 10.37 4.19
C SER A 457 6.60 11.85 3.85
N ALA A 458 7.77 12.44 4.07
CA ALA A 458 8.04 13.83 3.71
C ALA A 458 7.78 14.14 2.22
N GLY A 459 8.17 13.26 1.29
CA GLY A 459 7.80 13.39 -0.13
C GLY A 459 6.27 13.41 -0.35
N SER A 460 5.56 12.43 0.23
CA SER A 460 4.09 12.34 0.15
C SER A 460 3.31 13.53 0.74
N ARG A 461 3.97 14.46 1.45
CA ARG A 461 3.36 15.68 1.99
C ARG A 461 3.45 16.90 1.07
N GLN A 462 4.14 16.84 -0.08
CA GLN A 462 4.45 18.03 -0.89
C GLN A 462 3.23 18.92 -1.19
N ASP A 463 2.15 18.35 -1.74
CA ASP A 463 0.91 19.09 -2.04
C ASP A 463 0.25 19.67 -0.77
N LEU A 464 0.29 18.92 0.34
CA LEU A 464 -0.29 19.33 1.62
C LEU A 464 0.50 20.47 2.25
N ALA A 465 1.83 20.44 2.19
CA ALA A 465 2.70 21.50 2.65
C ALA A 465 2.53 22.78 1.81
N GLN A 466 2.46 22.65 0.49
CA GLN A 466 2.22 23.77 -0.42
C GLN A 466 0.86 24.44 -0.14
N ALA A 467 -0.24 23.68 -0.11
CA ALA A 467 -1.57 24.20 0.20
C ALA A 467 -1.65 24.85 1.60
N SER A 468 -0.85 24.37 2.57
CA SER A 468 -0.76 24.94 3.92
C SER A 468 -0.03 26.27 3.94
N VAL A 469 0.98 26.48 3.09
CA VAL A 469 1.61 27.80 2.86
C VAL A 469 0.64 28.75 2.16
N ASP A 470 -0.09 28.28 1.14
CA ASP A 470 -1.10 29.09 0.45
C ASP A 470 -2.29 29.48 1.36
N MET A 471 -2.58 28.68 2.40
CA MET A 471 -3.49 29.04 3.48
C MET A 471 -2.86 30.06 4.44
N ALA A 472 -1.60 29.89 4.83
CA ALA A 472 -0.89 30.82 5.70
C ALA A 472 -0.76 32.22 5.09
N GLU A 473 -0.35 32.33 3.82
CA GLU A 473 -0.18 33.61 3.12
C GLU A 473 -1.50 34.42 3.06
N ARG A 474 -2.65 33.75 2.92
CA ARG A 474 -3.98 34.38 2.95
C ARG A 474 -4.44 34.85 4.35
N LEU A 475 -3.83 34.35 5.42
CA LEU A 475 -4.27 34.55 6.81
C LEU A 475 -3.26 35.29 7.70
N CYS A 476 -2.04 35.52 7.19
CA CYS A 476 -0.94 36.14 7.91
C CYS A 476 -1.20 37.62 8.30
N PRO A 477 -0.43 38.22 9.24
CA PRO A 477 -0.62 39.60 9.65
C PRO A 477 -0.56 40.59 8.47
N GLY A 478 -1.56 41.47 8.39
CA GLY A 478 -1.51 42.69 7.59
C GLY A 478 -0.87 43.85 8.36
N THR A 479 -0.52 44.93 7.67
CA THR A 479 0.18 46.10 8.24
C THR A 479 -0.58 46.87 9.32
N ALA A 480 -1.87 46.55 9.56
CA ALA A 480 -2.70 47.11 10.62
C ALA A 480 -2.97 46.14 11.79
N ASP A 481 -2.56 44.88 11.67
CA ASP A 481 -2.66 43.91 12.77
C ASP A 481 -1.53 44.14 13.77
N ALA A 482 -1.77 43.84 15.05
CA ALA A 482 -0.70 43.71 16.04
C ALA A 482 -0.14 42.27 15.98
N PRO A 483 1.07 42.03 15.46
CA PRO A 483 1.62 40.68 15.36
C PRO A 483 2.02 40.15 16.74
N GLY A 484 1.58 38.94 17.06
CA GLY A 484 2.09 38.15 18.18
C GLY A 484 3.37 37.40 17.81
N THR A 485 3.97 36.77 18.81
CA THR A 485 5.19 35.97 18.69
C THR A 485 4.92 34.48 18.93
N LEU A 486 5.90 33.62 18.63
CA LEU A 486 5.84 32.20 19.01
C LEU A 486 5.75 32.02 20.55
N ALA A 487 6.28 32.96 21.34
CA ALA A 487 6.15 32.92 22.79
C ALA A 487 4.69 33.11 23.25
N ASP A 488 3.89 33.90 22.53
CA ASP A 488 2.46 34.11 22.83
C ASP A 488 1.59 32.89 22.47
N ALA A 489 2.03 32.08 21.50
CA ALA A 489 1.42 30.78 21.20
C ALA A 489 1.79 29.72 22.27
N LEU A 490 3.07 29.71 22.69
CA LEU A 490 3.60 28.86 23.76
C LEU A 490 3.13 29.26 25.16
N ALA A 491 2.59 30.47 25.33
CA ALA A 491 1.97 30.90 26.57
C ALA A 491 0.77 30.00 26.91
N LEU A 492 0.63 29.67 28.20
CA LEU A 492 -0.58 29.03 28.71
C LEU A 492 -1.75 30.01 28.49
N PRO A 493 -2.86 29.57 27.86
CA PRO A 493 -4.05 30.42 27.80
C PRO A 493 -4.51 30.74 29.23
N PRO A 494 -5.02 31.96 29.49
CA PRO A 494 -5.53 32.30 30.81
C PRO A 494 -6.59 31.27 31.20
N ALA A 495 -6.47 30.71 32.40
CA ALA A 495 -7.31 29.60 32.83
C ALA A 495 -8.79 30.02 32.75
N VAL A 496 -9.50 29.53 31.73
CA VAL A 496 -10.92 29.81 31.52
C VAL A 496 -11.62 29.42 32.82
N ALA A 497 -12.15 30.43 33.52
CA ALA A 497 -12.72 30.26 34.85
C ALA A 497 -13.83 29.23 34.75
N ARG A 498 -13.54 28.00 35.20
CA ARG A 498 -14.41 26.84 34.98
C ARG A 498 -15.76 27.16 35.60
N GLY A 499 -16.74 27.42 34.75
CA GLY A 499 -18.05 27.90 35.15
C GLY A 499 -18.59 27.03 36.27
N GLY A 500 -18.85 27.63 37.43
CA GLY A 500 -19.16 26.89 38.64
C GLY A 500 -20.32 25.94 38.40
N ALA A 501 -20.11 24.65 38.66
CA ALA A 501 -21.22 23.71 38.70
C ALA A 501 -22.26 24.27 39.68
N PRO A 502 -23.56 24.32 39.32
CA PRO A 502 -24.57 24.91 40.18
C PRO A 502 -24.59 24.15 41.50
N ALA A 503 -24.34 24.86 42.61
CA ALA A 503 -24.28 24.24 43.92
C ALA A 503 -25.63 23.58 44.22
N THR A 504 -25.65 22.24 44.30
CA THR A 504 -26.83 21.48 44.67
C THR A 504 -27.22 21.87 46.09
N ALA A 505 -28.30 22.64 46.21
CA ALA A 505 -28.81 23.12 47.48
C ALA A 505 -29.09 21.93 48.41
N ALA A 506 -28.29 21.79 49.46
CA ALA A 506 -28.49 20.76 50.46
C ALA A 506 -29.77 21.06 51.24
N ALA A 507 -30.76 20.19 51.12
CA ALA A 507 -31.92 20.21 52.00
C ALA A 507 -31.45 19.87 53.43
N ALA A 508 -31.57 20.83 54.34
CA ALA A 508 -31.54 20.59 55.77
C ALA A 508 -32.86 19.92 56.21
N PRO A 509 -32.87 19.18 57.35
CA PRO A 509 -33.98 18.29 57.72
C PRO A 509 -35.24 19.01 58.22
#